data_AF-A0A376CNK7-F1
#
_entry.id   AF-A0A376CNK7-F1
#
_cell.length_a   1.000
_cell.length_b   1.000
_cell.length_c   1.000
_cell.angle_alpha   90.00
_cell.angle_beta   90.00
_cell.angle_gamma   90.00
#
_symmetry.space_group_name_H-M   'P 1'
#
loop_
_entity.id
_entity.type
_entity.pdbx_description
1 polymer ?
#
loop_
_entity_poly.entity_id
_entity_poly.type
_entity_poly.pdbx_seq_one_letter_code
_entity_poly.pdbx_strand_id
1 'polypeptide(L)' 'MSRTRQVILIFALIGILMGVFAAFHNMQTGQVGWNTIFTIIQTIVGIVLAVMVANDANPGTANQRKLEEERVASRN' A
#
# COMPACT_ATOMS: atom_id res chain seq x y z
N MET A 1 0.45 4.01 -16.55
CA MET A 1 -0.26 3.14 -15.59
C MET A 1 -1.17 2.21 -16.37
N SER A 2 -1.15 0.88 -16.16
CA SER A 2 -2.14 0.01 -16.81
C SER A 2 -3.52 0.22 -16.16
N ARG A 3 -4.61 0.12 -16.93
CA ARG A 3 -5.99 0.29 -16.42
C ARG A 3 -6.26 -0.61 -15.21
N THR A 4 -5.81 -1.86 -15.27
CA THR A 4 -5.93 -2.84 -14.17
C THR A 4 -5.28 -2.33 -12.88
N ARG A 5 -4.09 -1.71 -12.97
CA ARG A 5 -3.37 -1.19 -11.80
C ARG A 5 -4.07 0.01 -11.17
N GLN A 6 -4.61 0.90 -12.01
CA GLN A 6 -5.37 2.06 -11.54
C GLN A 6 -6.64 1.60 -10.80
N VAL A 7 -7.32 0.58 -11.32
CA VAL A 7 -8.47 -0.05 -10.67
C VAL A 7 -8.09 -0.65 -9.31
N ILE A 8 -6.97 -1.40 -9.23
CA ILE A 8 -6.47 -1.97 -7.97
C ILE A 8 -6.19 -0.88 -6.93
N LEU A 9 -5.53 0.21 -7.32
CA LEU A 9 -5.21 1.30 -6.40
C LEU A 9 -6.47 2.06 -5.92
N ILE A 10 -7.47 2.23 -6.79
CA ILE A 10 -8.76 2.83 -6.41
C ILE A 10 -9.47 1.94 -5.38
N PHE A 11 -9.56 0.64 -5.62
CA PHE A 11 -10.17 -0.29 -4.66
C PHE A 11 -9.39 -0.36 -3.34
N ALA A 12 -8.07 -0.33 -3.40
CA ALA A 12 -7.23 -0.27 -2.20
C ALA A 12 -7.50 1.01 -1.40
N LEU A 13 -7.62 2.17 -2.06
CA LEU A 13 -7.94 3.43 -1.42
C LEU A 13 -9.31 3.39 -0.71
N ILE A 14 -10.33 2.86 -1.39
CA ILE A 14 -11.68 2.68 -0.83
C ILE A 14 -11.62 1.75 0.39
N GLY A 15 -10.89 0.63 0.29
CA GLY A 15 -10.71 -0.30 1.41
C GLY A 15 -10.04 0.34 2.63
N ILE A 16 -9.02 1.18 2.41
CA ILE A 16 -8.36 1.94 3.48
C ILE A 16 -9.33 2.91 4.15
N LEU A 17 -10.10 3.67 3.37
CA LEU A 17 -11.10 4.60 3.89
C LEU A 17 -12.17 3.88 4.72
N MET A 18 -12.64 2.72 4.24
CA MET A 18 -13.61 1.88 4.95
C MET A 18 -13.02 1.31 6.25
N GLY A 19 -11.77 0.87 6.24
CA GLY A 19 -11.08 0.36 7.43
C GLY A 19 -10.90 1.43 8.51
N VAL A 20 -10.52 2.65 8.12
CA VAL A 20 -10.41 3.80 9.02
C VAL A 20 -11.78 4.17 9.59
N PHE A 21 -12.82 4.21 8.76
CA PHE A 21 -14.18 4.48 9.20
C PHE A 21 -14.69 3.42 10.20
N ALA A 22 -14.47 2.14 9.91
CA ALA A 22 -14.87 1.04 10.79
C ALA A 22 -14.13 1.09 12.14
N ALA A 23 -12.82 1.37 12.13
CA ALA A 23 -12.05 1.54 13.36
C ALA A 23 -12.57 2.72 14.20
N PHE A 24 -12.84 3.86 13.55
CA PHE A 24 -13.39 5.04 14.21
C PHE A 24 -14.80 4.81 14.77
N HIS A 25 -15.67 4.14 14.01
CA HIS A 25 -17.01 3.76 14.45
C HIS A 25 -16.95 2.84 15.68
N ASN A 26 -16.08 1.84 15.69
CA ASN A 26 -15.91 0.93 16.83
C ASN A 26 -15.35 1.65 18.07
N MET A 27 -14.55 2.71 17.88
CA MET A 27 -14.10 3.58 18.98
C MET A 27 -15.24 4.40 19.57
N GLN A 28 -16.12 4.94 18.72
CA GLN A 28 -17.28 5.72 19.18
C GLN A 28 -18.35 4.88 19.88
N THR A 29 -18.56 3.63 19.44
CA THR A 29 -19.55 2.73 20.04
C THR A 29 -19.05 2.02 21.30
N GLY A 30 -17.81 2.28 21.73
CA GLY A 30 -17.20 1.64 22.90
C GLY A 30 -16.83 0.17 22.68
N GLN A 31 -16.98 -0.35 21.45
CA GLN A 31 -16.57 -1.70 21.06
C GLN A 31 -15.07 -1.76 20.73
N VAL A 32 -14.24 -1.07 21.53
CA VAL A 32 -12.79 -1.14 21.44
C VAL A 32 -12.33 -2.48 21.99
N GLY A 33 -12.44 -3.52 21.16
CA GLY A 33 -12.03 -4.87 21.45
C GLY A 33 -11.16 -5.44 20.33
N TRP A 34 -11.04 -6.78 20.29
CA TRP A 34 -10.19 -7.47 19.31
C TRP A 34 -10.56 -7.13 17.87
N ASN A 35 -11.85 -6.90 17.56
CA ASN A 35 -12.29 -6.54 16.22
C ASN A 35 -11.65 -5.23 15.74
N THR A 36 -11.60 -4.19 16.57
CA THR A 36 -11.00 -2.89 16.21
C THR A 36 -9.51 -3.01 15.92
N ILE A 37 -8.78 -3.78 16.75
CA ILE A 37 -7.35 -4.00 16.53
C ILE A 37 -7.13 -4.80 15.24
N PHE A 38 -7.94 -5.82 14.97
CA PHE A 38 -7.87 -6.58 13.73
C PHE A 38 -8.15 -5.71 12.49
N THR A 39 -9.15 -4.83 12.55
CA THR A 39 -9.45 -3.86 11.49
C THR A 39 -8.28 -2.91 11.24
N ILE A 40 -7.63 -2.41 12.31
CA ILE A 40 -6.44 -1.55 12.19
C ILE A 40 -5.29 -2.31 11.51
N ILE A 41 -5.00 -3.54 11.96
CA ILE A 41 -3.93 -4.37 11.39
C ILE A 41 -4.21 -4.66 9.91
N GLN A 42 -5.44 -5.05 9.54
CA GLN A 42 -5.81 -5.27 8.15
C GLN A 42 -5.67 -4.00 7.30
N THR A 43 -6.04 -2.84 7.85
CA THR A 43 -5.87 -1.56 7.16
C THR A 43 -4.40 -1.28 6.89
N ILE A 44 -3.51 -1.49 7.88
CA ILE A 44 -2.05 -1.31 7.71
C ILE A 44 -1.51 -2.26 6.64
N VAL A 45 -1.88 -3.54 6.68
CA VAL A 45 -1.45 -4.53 5.67
C VAL A 45 -1.93 -4.12 4.27
N GLY A 46 -3.18 -3.65 4.15
CA GLY A 46 -3.74 -3.13 2.89
C GLY A 46 -2.95 -1.94 2.34
N ILE A 47 -2.55 -1.00 3.21
CA ILE A 47 -1.70 0.14 2.83
C ILE A 47 -0.34 -0.35 2.31
N VAL A 48 0.32 -1.26 3.03
CA VAL A 48 1.64 -1.80 2.64
C VAL A 48 1.57 -2.45 1.25
N LEU A 49 0.54 -3.27 1.00
CA LEU A 49 0.34 -3.90 -0.30
C LEU A 49 0.07 -2.87 -1.40
N ALA A 50 -0.76 -1.85 -1.12
CA ALA A 50 -1.02 -0.77 -2.08
C ALA A 50 0.26 0.01 -2.43
N VAL A 51 1.10 0.29 -1.42
CA VAL A 51 2.40 0.95 -1.62
C VAL A 51 3.36 0.07 -2.41
N MET A 52 3.42 -1.24 -2.14
CA MET A 52 4.23 -2.17 -2.94
C MET A 52 3.78 -2.18 -4.41
N VAL A 53 2.47 -2.27 -4.66
CA VAL A 53 1.89 -2.22 -6.01
C VAL A 53 2.15 -0.86 -6.68
N ALA A 54 2.20 0.23 -5.91
CA ALA A 54 2.53 1.57 -6.41
C ALA A 54 4.06 1.77 -6.65
N ASN A 55 4.92 1.09 -5.90
CA ASN A 55 6.38 1.16 -6.02
C ASN A 55 6.92 0.28 -7.15
N ASP A 56 6.38 -0.93 -7.33
CA ASP A 56 6.68 -1.81 -8.48
C ASP A 56 6.28 -1.16 -9.83
N ALA A 57 5.44 -0.14 -9.70
CA ALA A 57 4.84 0.65 -10.73
C ALA A 57 5.60 1.93 -11.12
N ASN A 58 6.65 2.27 -10.37
CA ASN A 58 7.42 3.49 -10.57
C ASN A 58 8.61 3.22 -11.52
N PRO A 59 8.57 3.70 -12.78
CA PRO A 59 9.69 3.49 -13.71
C PRO A 59 10.99 4.16 -13.24
N GLY A 60 10.92 5.13 -12.31
CA GLY A 60 12.09 5.78 -11.73
C GLY A 60 12.97 4.84 -10.90
N THR A 61 12.39 3.91 -10.14
CA THR A 61 13.16 2.95 -9.31
C THR A 61 13.71 1.78 -10.12
N ALA A 62 13.06 1.41 -11.23
CA ALA A 62 13.56 0.41 -12.16
C ALA A 62 14.75 0.93 -12.99
N ASN A 63 14.69 2.19 -13.45
CA ASN A 63 15.80 2.83 -14.16
C ASN A 63 16.97 3.16 -13.23
N GLN A 64 16.71 3.54 -11.98
CA GLN A 64 17.77 3.74 -10.98
C GLN A 64 18.55 2.45 -10.70
N ARG A 65 17.86 1.31 -10.51
CA ARG A 65 18.54 0.01 -10.33
C ARG A 65 19.40 -0.37 -11.53
N LYS A 66 18.90 -0.19 -12.76
CA LYS A 66 19.68 -0.45 -13.98
C LYS A 66 20.90 0.45 -14.12
N LEU A 67 20.77 1.74 -13.81
CA LEU A 67 21.87 2.71 -13.85
C LEU A 67 22.94 2.41 -12.77
N GLU A 68 22.52 1.88 -11.63
CA GLU A 68 23.43 1.49 -10.55
C GLU A 68 24.18 0.19 -10.90
N GLU A 69 23.49 -0.77 -11.51
CA GLU A 69 24.11 -2.00 -12.07
C GLU A 69 25.12 -1.68 -13.19
N GLU A 70 24.79 -0.78 -14.12
CA GLU A 70 25.73 -0.32 -15.17
C GLU A 70 26.96 0.39 -14.59
N ARG A 71 26.79 1.20 -13.53
CA ARG A 71 27.91 1.87 -12.86
C ARG A 71 28.84 0.90 -12.11
N VAL A 72 28.30 -0.18 -11.54
CA VAL A 72 29.08 -1.21 -10.87
C VAL A 72 29.79 -2.11 -11.89
N ALA A 73 29.11 -2.47 -12.98
CA ALA A 73 29.70 -3.24 -14.07
C ALA A 73 30.83 -2.49 -14.81
N SER A 74 30.73 -1.16 -14.92
CA SER A 74 31.79 -0.32 -15.51
C SER A 74 32.98 -0.07 -14.58
N ARG A 75 32.88 -0.42 -13.28
CA ARG A 75 33.95 -0.24 -12.29
C ARG A 75 34.83 -1.47 -12.07
N ASN A 76 34.41 -2.63 -12.58
CA ASN A 76 35.16 -3.90 -12.53
C ASN A 76 35.74 -4.21 -13.91
#